data_AF-A0A1W9KR13-F1
#
_entry.id   AF-A0A1W9KR13-F1
#
_cell.length_a   1.000
_cell.length_b   1.000
_cell.length_c   1.000
_cell.angle_alpha   90.00
_cell.angle_beta   90.00
_cell.angle_gamma   90.00
#
_symmetry.space_group_name_H-M   'P 1'
#
loop_
_entity.id
_entity.type
_entity.pdbx_description
1 polymer ?
#
loop_
_entity_poly.entity_id
_entity_poly.type
_entity_poly.pdbx_seq_one_letter_code
_entity_poly.pdbx_strand_id
1 'polypeptide(L)'
;MLVVSLSGGGARAAAFGYGVLDALRQTRVPQPGGSISLLDELDVISGVSGGSIVAAYYAAFGQDAFPAFEQQFLRKDFQDNLISYALKPANLYDLTSPWFGRSHLLERRLFELFKGKTFGDLGQHPGQPSLLISATDLSLGASFEFTWRQFSLICSDLDSVPLSFAVAASSAVPIALSPLTLKNYSSSCAQPVDVAASNASAYRVRLLLESQRTYLNASERPYIHLVDGGLADNLGLRSLLDRSQAEGGLRRAVRRMTDAPIQKMVIIAVNAERDPTDRIDTQSEVPGTLQVVDALLFGTGARATQETLELLRDTAQNWRRELRNSSGGANDPFAPDAQIHVVNVNLRDAPELAERQFLLKIPTAFSIPAADVSRLIDAGGRVLRNSPEFQALMKSLGAVPAAP
;
A
#
# COMPACT_ATOMS: atom_id res chain seq x y z
N MET A 1 -15.83 -0.23 -9.72
CA MET A 1 -14.98 -0.45 -8.54
C MET A 1 -13.52 -0.55 -8.97
N LEU A 2 -12.69 0.38 -8.54
CA LEU A 2 -11.25 0.45 -8.80
C LEU A 2 -10.46 0.42 -7.49
N VAL A 3 -9.49 -0.49 -7.42
CA VAL A 3 -8.56 -0.66 -6.30
C VAL A 3 -7.14 -0.46 -6.83
N VAL A 4 -6.37 0.43 -6.23
CA VAL A 4 -4.95 0.62 -6.54
C VAL A 4 -4.12 0.25 -5.32
N SER A 5 -3.07 -0.56 -5.52
CA SER A 5 -2.13 -0.94 -4.48
C SER A 5 -0.72 -0.49 -4.84
N LEU A 6 -0.09 0.30 -3.98
CA LEU A 6 1.21 0.92 -4.23
C LEU A 6 2.27 0.31 -3.32
N SER A 7 3.31 -0.27 -3.92
CA SER A 7 4.34 -0.95 -3.16
C SER A 7 5.26 -0.03 -2.34
N GLY A 8 6.05 -0.64 -1.46
CA GLY A 8 7.17 0.02 -0.80
C GLY A 8 8.38 0.28 -1.71
N GLY A 9 9.35 1.02 -1.18
CA GLY A 9 10.58 1.42 -1.89
C GLY A 9 10.98 2.89 -1.78
N GLY A 10 10.48 3.63 -0.78
CA GLY A 10 10.83 5.03 -0.55
C GLY A 10 10.37 5.98 -1.67
N ALA A 11 11.13 7.05 -1.91
CA ALA A 11 10.86 8.04 -2.95
C ALA A 11 10.77 7.43 -4.35
N ARG A 12 11.49 6.34 -4.62
CA ARG A 12 11.38 5.60 -5.89
C ARG A 12 9.97 5.08 -6.11
N ALA A 13 9.43 4.39 -5.10
CA ALA A 13 8.08 3.85 -5.16
C ALA A 13 7.01 4.94 -5.17
N ALA A 14 7.22 6.02 -4.42
CA ALA A 14 6.35 7.19 -4.46
C ALA A 14 6.31 7.84 -5.85
N ALA A 15 7.46 8.01 -6.53
CA ALA A 15 7.54 8.59 -7.87
C ALA A 15 6.92 7.69 -8.94
N PHE A 16 7.24 6.39 -8.92
CA PHE A 16 6.67 5.42 -9.87
C PHE A 16 5.14 5.30 -9.68
N GLY A 17 4.67 5.17 -8.43
CA GLY A 17 3.26 5.16 -8.09
C GLY A 17 2.54 6.46 -8.47
N TYR A 18 3.18 7.62 -8.26
CA TYR A 18 2.66 8.91 -8.73
C TYR A 18 2.47 8.92 -10.25
N GLY A 19 3.45 8.41 -11.03
CA GLY A 19 3.31 8.30 -12.48
C GLY A 19 2.14 7.42 -12.93
N VAL A 20 1.87 6.33 -12.21
CA VAL A 20 0.69 5.48 -12.46
C VAL A 20 -0.60 6.24 -12.18
N LEU A 21 -0.72 6.85 -10.99
CA LEU A 21 -1.91 7.62 -10.61
C LEU A 21 -2.13 8.80 -11.55
N ASP A 22 -1.07 9.49 -11.98
CA ASP A 22 -1.17 10.59 -12.93
C ASP A 22 -1.61 10.09 -14.33
N ALA A 23 -1.15 8.93 -14.77
CA ALA A 23 -1.64 8.32 -16.00
C ALA A 23 -3.13 7.91 -15.90
N LEU A 24 -3.59 7.42 -14.74
CA LEU A 24 -5.02 7.19 -14.49
C LEU A 24 -5.79 8.50 -14.51
N ARG A 25 -5.23 9.58 -13.92
CA ARG A 25 -5.82 10.92 -13.89
C ARG A 25 -6.06 11.46 -15.30
N GLN A 26 -5.09 11.25 -16.19
CA GLN A 26 -5.15 11.69 -17.59
C GLN A 26 -6.06 10.80 -18.46
N THR A 27 -6.35 9.58 -18.01
CA THR A 27 -7.20 8.65 -18.75
C THR A 27 -8.67 8.97 -18.51
N ARG A 28 -9.36 9.47 -19.55
CA ARG A 28 -10.79 9.78 -19.51
C ARG A 28 -11.61 8.60 -20.02
N VAL A 29 -12.65 8.22 -19.28
CA VAL A 29 -13.57 7.14 -19.66
C VAL A 29 -14.99 7.68 -19.85
N PRO A 30 -15.77 7.14 -20.80
CA PRO A 30 -17.16 7.57 -21.01
C PRO A 30 -18.05 7.30 -19.79
N GLN A 31 -18.91 8.26 -19.44
CA GLN A 31 -19.92 8.12 -18.39
C GLN A 31 -21.24 8.78 -18.86
N PRO A 32 -22.43 8.37 -18.40
CA PRO A 32 -23.67 9.07 -18.73
C PRO A 32 -23.56 10.57 -18.45
N GLY A 33 -23.64 11.40 -19.49
CA GLY A 33 -23.54 12.86 -19.38
C GLY A 33 -22.13 13.45 -19.57
N GLY A 34 -21.10 12.65 -19.91
CA GLY A 34 -19.77 13.18 -20.22
C GLY A 34 -18.64 12.16 -20.20
N SER A 35 -17.49 12.57 -19.67
CA SER A 35 -16.32 11.71 -19.44
C SER A 35 -15.72 12.00 -18.07
N ILE A 36 -15.37 10.95 -17.33
CA ILE A 36 -14.76 11.05 -16.01
C ILE A 36 -13.30 10.60 -16.05
N SER A 37 -12.47 11.11 -15.15
CA SER A 37 -11.12 10.56 -15.00
C SER A 37 -11.20 9.16 -14.40
N LEU A 38 -10.37 8.24 -14.87
CA LEU A 38 -10.29 6.91 -14.25
C LEU A 38 -9.78 6.99 -12.80
N LEU A 39 -9.02 8.03 -12.46
CA LEU A 39 -8.58 8.26 -11.08
C LEU A 39 -9.73 8.73 -10.15
N ASP A 40 -10.72 9.44 -10.69
CA ASP A 40 -11.92 9.86 -9.94
C ASP A 40 -12.83 8.66 -9.59
N GLU A 41 -12.68 7.54 -10.29
CA GLU A 41 -13.39 6.27 -10.03
C GLU A 41 -12.67 5.40 -8.97
N LEU A 42 -11.60 5.90 -8.34
CA LEU A 42 -10.83 5.15 -7.34
C LEU A 42 -11.62 4.98 -6.04
N ASP A 43 -11.99 3.74 -5.71
CA ASP A 43 -12.71 3.42 -4.47
C ASP A 43 -11.76 3.12 -3.31
N VAL A 44 -10.65 2.44 -3.60
CA VAL A 44 -9.69 1.99 -2.58
C VAL A 44 -8.27 2.24 -3.05
N ILE A 45 -7.48 2.89 -2.20
CA ILE A 45 -6.04 3.04 -2.40
C ILE A 45 -5.28 2.44 -1.22
N SER A 46 -4.44 1.47 -1.52
CA SER A 46 -3.56 0.81 -0.55
C SER A 46 -2.12 1.24 -0.80
N GLY A 47 -1.35 1.44 0.27
CA GLY A 47 0.03 1.87 0.17
C GLY A 47 0.92 1.30 1.28
N VAL A 48 2.14 0.96 0.89
CA VAL A 48 3.19 0.45 1.78
C VAL A 48 4.43 1.33 1.67
N SER A 49 5.07 1.68 2.79
CA SER A 49 6.31 2.46 2.85
C SER A 49 6.22 3.72 1.96
N GLY A 50 7.13 3.90 1.00
CA GLY A 50 7.05 4.99 0.02
C GLY A 50 5.71 5.13 -0.73
N GLY A 51 5.07 4.01 -1.09
CA GLY A 51 3.73 4.01 -1.71
C GLY A 51 2.64 4.53 -0.77
N SER A 52 2.78 4.34 0.54
CA SER A 52 1.85 4.89 1.54
C SER A 52 1.86 6.41 1.59
N ILE A 53 3.00 7.05 1.28
CA ILE A 53 3.13 8.51 1.29
C ILE A 53 2.24 9.13 0.21
N VAL A 54 2.34 8.64 -1.02
CA VAL A 54 1.54 9.12 -2.16
C VAL A 54 0.07 8.70 -2.03
N ALA A 55 -0.21 7.49 -1.53
CA ALA A 55 -1.57 7.02 -1.28
C ALA A 55 -2.31 7.89 -0.26
N ALA A 56 -1.67 8.15 0.89
CA ALA A 56 -2.22 9.00 1.93
C ALA A 56 -2.41 10.43 1.45
N TYR A 57 -1.46 10.96 0.67
CA TYR A 57 -1.57 12.31 0.13
C TYR A 57 -2.75 12.44 -0.83
N TYR A 58 -2.94 11.46 -1.73
CA TYR A 58 -4.09 11.45 -2.63
C TYR A 58 -5.41 11.35 -1.86
N ALA A 59 -5.53 10.40 -0.93
CA ALA A 59 -6.75 10.24 -0.14
C ALA A 59 -7.08 11.49 0.72
N ALA A 60 -6.05 12.19 1.22
CA ALA A 60 -6.21 13.35 2.09
C ALA A 60 -6.58 14.65 1.37
N PHE A 61 -6.16 14.80 0.10
CA PHE A 61 -6.24 16.06 -0.62
C PHE A 61 -6.95 15.99 -1.97
N GLY A 62 -7.18 14.79 -2.50
CA GLY A 62 -7.88 14.56 -3.77
C GLY A 62 -7.12 14.98 -5.02
N GLN A 63 -7.82 14.87 -6.14
CA GLN A 63 -7.30 15.10 -7.48
C GLN A 63 -6.72 16.50 -7.71
N ASP A 64 -7.37 17.56 -7.20
CA ASP A 64 -6.96 18.95 -7.50
C ASP A 64 -5.62 19.32 -6.86
N ALA A 65 -5.36 18.79 -5.67
CA ALA A 65 -4.12 19.02 -4.94
C ALA A 65 -3.06 17.94 -5.20
N PHE A 66 -3.42 16.85 -5.88
CA PHE A 66 -2.53 15.74 -6.19
C PHE A 66 -1.25 16.15 -6.95
N PRO A 67 -1.30 17.01 -7.99
CA PRO A 67 -0.09 17.44 -8.70
C PRO A 67 0.92 18.16 -7.81
N ALA A 68 0.47 18.77 -6.71
CA ALA A 68 1.36 19.45 -5.78
C ALA A 68 2.26 18.48 -5.00
N PHE A 69 1.90 17.18 -4.93
CA PHE A 69 2.70 16.14 -4.28
C PHE A 69 4.12 16.08 -4.84
N GLU A 70 4.27 16.16 -6.16
CA GLU A 70 5.56 16.09 -6.83
C GLU A 70 6.51 17.18 -6.32
N GLN A 71 6.02 18.42 -6.22
CA GLN A 71 6.82 19.56 -5.76
C GLN A 71 6.98 19.61 -4.23
N GLN A 72 6.02 19.06 -3.49
CA GLN A 72 6.03 19.12 -2.02
C GLN A 72 6.83 17.99 -1.38
N PHE A 73 6.93 16.83 -2.05
CA PHE A 73 7.63 15.66 -1.54
C PHE A 73 8.72 15.17 -2.50
N LEU A 74 8.37 14.79 -3.74
CA LEU A 74 9.30 14.07 -4.64
C LEU A 74 10.51 14.91 -5.05
N ARG A 75 10.32 16.20 -5.33
CA ARG A 75 11.40 17.10 -5.79
C ARG A 75 12.09 17.87 -4.67
N LYS A 76 11.67 17.69 -3.41
CA LYS A 76 12.39 18.27 -2.27
C LYS A 76 13.42 17.27 -1.77
N ASP A 77 14.55 17.79 -1.30
CA ASP A 77 15.51 17.02 -0.51
C ASP A 77 14.95 16.76 0.89
N PHE A 78 13.89 15.97 0.95
CA PHE A 78 13.24 15.53 2.17
C PHE A 78 14.22 14.81 3.11
N GLN A 79 15.15 14.02 2.57
CA GLN A 79 16.16 13.29 3.34
C GLN A 79 17.17 14.21 4.01
N ASP A 80 17.78 15.15 3.26
CA ASP A 80 18.74 16.09 3.85
C ASP A 80 18.06 17.05 4.81
N ASN A 81 16.81 17.45 4.51
CA ASN A 81 15.97 18.17 5.46
C ASN A 81 15.69 17.35 6.72
N LEU A 82 15.50 16.03 6.62
CA LEU A 82 15.30 15.15 7.78
C LEU A 82 16.59 14.97 8.60
N ILE A 83 17.74 14.79 7.95
CA ILE A 83 19.05 14.67 8.62
C ILE A 83 19.38 15.97 9.35
N SER A 84 19.30 17.11 8.66
CA SER A 84 19.53 18.42 9.29
C SER A 84 18.51 18.72 10.39
N TYR A 85 17.25 18.28 10.22
CA TYR A 85 16.25 18.33 11.28
C TYR A 85 16.65 17.47 12.48
N ALA A 86 17.12 16.23 12.27
CA ALA A 86 17.55 15.34 13.34
C ALA A 86 18.74 15.88 14.14
N LEU A 87 19.64 16.64 13.50
CA LEU A 87 20.80 17.27 14.15
C LEU A 87 20.46 18.50 15.01
N LYS A 88 19.20 18.97 15.02
CA LYS A 88 18.78 20.07 15.90
C LYS A 88 18.91 19.66 17.38
N PRO A 89 19.42 20.52 18.28
CA PRO A 89 19.64 20.16 19.69
C PRO A 89 18.41 19.58 20.41
N ALA A 90 17.23 20.14 20.16
CA ALA A 90 15.98 19.64 20.73
C ALA A 90 15.65 18.21 20.25
N ASN A 91 15.90 17.90 18.97
CA ASN A 91 15.64 16.58 18.41
C ASN A 91 16.69 15.55 18.88
N LEU A 92 17.95 15.96 19.04
CA LEU A 92 18.98 15.11 19.64
C LEU A 92 18.64 14.77 21.10
N TYR A 93 18.11 15.74 21.85
CA TYR A 93 17.61 15.50 23.20
C TYR A 93 16.42 14.53 23.19
N ASP A 94 15.42 14.75 22.32
CA ASP A 94 14.27 13.83 22.18
C ASP A 94 14.74 12.40 21.86
N LEU A 95 15.76 12.22 21.00
CA LEU A 95 16.34 10.92 20.65
C LEU A 95 17.06 10.21 21.81
N THR A 96 17.29 10.86 22.95
CA THR A 96 17.78 10.19 24.17
C THR A 96 16.66 9.46 24.92
N SER A 97 15.40 9.76 24.61
CA SER A 97 14.25 9.12 25.24
C SER A 97 14.06 7.69 24.74
N PRO A 98 13.75 6.71 25.61
CA PRO A 98 13.45 5.35 25.18
C PRO A 98 12.09 5.23 24.46
N TRP A 99 11.24 6.26 24.52
CA TRP A 99 9.93 6.29 23.86
C TRP A 99 9.92 7.08 22.55
N PHE A 100 11.03 7.76 22.22
CA PHE A 100 11.14 8.57 21.03
C PHE A 100 12.33 8.09 20.18
N GLY A 101 12.16 8.07 18.87
CA GLY A 101 13.13 7.47 17.96
C GLY A 101 13.12 8.13 16.60
N ARG A 102 14.05 7.70 15.73
CA ARG A 102 14.27 8.29 14.39
C ARG A 102 13.00 8.39 13.54
N SER A 103 12.08 7.44 13.68
CA SER A 103 10.83 7.48 12.91
C SER A 103 9.81 8.49 13.43
N HIS A 104 9.90 8.93 14.69
CA HIS A 104 9.10 10.03 15.19
C HIS A 104 9.57 11.37 14.61
N LEU A 105 10.85 11.50 14.23
CA LEU A 105 11.31 12.65 13.46
C LEU A 105 10.75 12.63 12.03
N LEU A 106 10.72 11.44 11.40
CA LEU A 106 10.05 11.26 10.11
C LEU A 106 8.56 11.62 10.21
N GLU A 107 7.87 11.12 11.23
CA GLU A 107 6.47 11.44 11.53
C GLU A 107 6.26 12.96 11.62
N ARG A 108 7.08 13.70 12.37
CA ARG A 108 6.98 15.17 12.48
C ARG A 108 7.09 15.86 11.10
N ARG A 109 7.96 15.38 10.21
CA ARG A 109 8.08 15.94 8.85
C ARG A 109 6.90 15.58 7.96
N LEU A 110 6.38 14.36 8.09
CA LEU A 110 5.17 13.93 7.40
C LEU A 110 3.92 14.65 7.93
N PHE A 111 3.88 15.01 9.20
CA PHE A 111 2.79 15.79 9.79
C PHE A 111 2.63 17.13 9.08
N GLU A 112 3.73 17.80 8.74
CA GLU A 112 3.71 19.02 7.92
C GLU A 112 3.19 18.76 6.50
N LEU A 113 3.63 17.66 5.85
CA LEU A 113 3.17 17.28 4.51
C LEU A 113 1.66 17.01 4.47
N PHE A 114 1.13 16.32 5.48
CA PHE A 114 -0.29 15.99 5.60
C PHE A 114 -1.11 17.08 6.31
N LYS A 115 -0.49 18.21 6.67
CA LYS A 115 -1.14 19.33 7.37
C LYS A 115 -1.88 18.89 8.64
N GLY A 116 -1.31 17.91 9.35
CA GLY A 116 -1.88 17.34 10.57
C GLY A 116 -3.15 16.51 10.42
N LYS A 117 -3.55 16.15 9.19
CA LYS A 117 -4.74 15.33 8.96
C LYS A 117 -4.65 13.95 9.62
N THR A 118 -5.79 13.44 10.07
CA THR A 118 -5.97 12.09 10.61
C THR A 118 -6.78 11.20 9.67
N PHE A 119 -6.93 9.92 10.01
CA PHE A 119 -7.87 9.05 9.28
C PHE A 119 -9.32 9.54 9.38
N GLY A 120 -9.72 10.14 10.50
CA GLY A 120 -11.06 10.70 10.67
C GLY A 120 -11.37 11.88 9.75
N ASP A 121 -10.35 12.61 9.30
CA ASP A 121 -10.51 13.69 8.31
C ASP A 121 -10.78 13.17 6.89
N LEU A 122 -10.45 11.91 6.60
CA LEU A 122 -10.70 11.30 5.29
C LEU A 122 -12.20 11.06 5.09
N GLY A 123 -12.92 10.66 6.15
CA GLY A 123 -14.37 10.41 6.10
C GLY A 123 -15.22 11.67 5.88
N GLN A 124 -14.64 12.87 6.02
CA GLN A 124 -15.34 14.14 5.87
C GLN A 124 -15.44 14.63 4.41
N HIS A 125 -14.77 13.97 3.47
CA HIS A 125 -14.72 14.37 2.06
C HIS A 125 -15.39 13.32 1.17
N PRO A 126 -16.70 13.48 0.86
CA PRO A 126 -17.40 12.58 -0.06
C PRO A 126 -16.68 12.48 -1.40
N GLY A 127 -16.48 11.26 -1.89
CA GLY A 127 -15.80 10.99 -3.17
C GLY A 127 -14.30 10.72 -3.07
N GLN A 128 -13.68 10.78 -1.88
CA GLN A 128 -12.30 10.31 -1.70
C GLN A 128 -12.23 8.78 -1.55
N PRO A 129 -11.14 8.14 -2.03
CA PRO A 129 -10.96 6.70 -1.86
C PRO A 129 -10.76 6.32 -0.40
N SER A 130 -11.17 5.11 -0.06
CA SER A 130 -10.78 4.48 1.20
C SER A 130 -9.27 4.23 1.22
N LEU A 131 -8.57 4.74 2.23
CA LEU A 131 -7.14 4.57 2.41
C LEU A 131 -6.83 3.31 3.24
N LEU A 132 -5.94 2.47 2.73
CA LEU A 132 -5.35 1.36 3.46
C LEU A 132 -3.84 1.56 3.56
N ILE A 133 -3.32 1.65 4.79
CA ILE A 133 -1.87 1.66 5.04
C ILE A 133 -1.52 0.39 5.80
N SER A 134 -0.44 -0.26 5.38
CA SER A 134 0.06 -1.49 6.02
C SER A 134 1.47 -1.29 6.55
N ALA A 135 1.69 -1.73 7.79
CA ALA A 135 2.99 -1.86 8.44
C ALA A 135 3.22 -3.34 8.80
N THR A 136 4.38 -3.66 9.37
CA THR A 136 4.67 -5.01 9.89
C THR A 136 4.70 -4.99 11.41
N ASP A 137 3.90 -5.85 12.06
CA ASP A 137 4.08 -6.15 13.50
C ASP A 137 5.37 -6.96 13.65
N LEU A 138 6.39 -6.35 14.25
CA LEU A 138 7.73 -6.92 14.38
C LEU A 138 7.74 -8.22 15.19
N SER A 139 6.82 -8.39 16.15
CA SER A 139 6.77 -9.60 16.98
C SER A 139 6.10 -10.77 16.27
N LEU A 140 5.12 -10.50 15.39
CA LEU A 140 4.41 -11.53 14.65
C LEU A 140 5.02 -11.84 13.27
N GLY A 141 5.79 -10.90 12.71
CA GLY A 141 6.20 -10.96 11.31
C GLY A 141 5.01 -10.90 10.34
N ALA A 142 3.89 -10.31 10.77
CA ALA A 142 2.64 -10.26 10.03
C ALA A 142 2.24 -8.81 9.72
N SER A 143 1.45 -8.63 8.66
CA SER A 143 0.93 -7.31 8.29
C SER A 143 0.00 -6.77 9.37
N PHE A 144 0.21 -5.52 9.75
CA PHE A 144 -0.66 -4.73 10.61
C PHE A 144 -1.25 -3.59 9.79
N GLU A 145 -2.57 -3.58 9.65
CA GLU A 145 -3.26 -2.64 8.77
C GLU A 145 -3.94 -1.53 9.57
N PHE A 146 -3.77 -0.28 9.15
CA PHE A 146 -4.48 0.86 9.72
C PHE A 146 -5.93 0.85 9.23
N THR A 147 -6.76 0.03 9.87
CA THR A 147 -8.18 -0.18 9.56
C THR A 147 -9.01 -0.24 10.82
N TRP A 148 -10.29 0.12 10.71
CA TRP A 148 -11.25 0.04 11.81
C TRP A 148 -11.29 -1.33 12.46
N ARG A 149 -11.26 -2.39 11.64
CA ARG A 149 -11.27 -3.77 12.13
C ARG A 149 -10.03 -4.09 12.97
N GLN A 150 -8.84 -3.73 12.51
CA GLN A 150 -7.60 -3.96 13.25
C GLN A 150 -7.52 -3.13 14.53
N PHE A 151 -7.93 -1.86 14.48
CA PHE A 151 -7.94 -0.95 15.63
C PHE A 151 -8.98 -1.36 16.68
N SER A 152 -10.11 -1.93 16.25
CA SER A 152 -11.11 -2.52 17.13
C SER A 152 -10.58 -3.71 17.93
N LEU A 153 -9.68 -4.53 17.37
CA LEU A 153 -9.06 -5.66 18.09
C LEU A 153 -8.18 -5.20 19.27
N ILE A 154 -7.66 -3.98 19.20
CA ILE A 154 -6.78 -3.39 20.21
C ILE A 154 -7.49 -2.28 21.00
N CYS A 155 -8.82 -2.18 20.90
CA CYS A 155 -9.65 -1.14 21.51
C CYS A 155 -9.07 0.28 21.34
N SER A 156 -8.57 0.60 20.15
CA SER A 156 -8.02 1.91 19.82
C SER A 156 -8.87 2.58 18.74
N ASP A 157 -8.89 3.91 18.71
CA ASP A 157 -9.64 4.68 17.73
C ASP A 157 -8.77 4.99 16.51
N LEU A 158 -9.19 4.53 15.32
CA LEU A 158 -8.51 4.82 14.07
C LEU A 158 -8.65 6.30 13.70
N ASP A 159 -9.79 6.94 13.96
CA ASP A 159 -10.04 8.31 13.50
C ASP A 159 -9.07 9.32 14.13
N SER A 160 -8.63 9.04 15.36
CA SER A 160 -7.62 9.83 16.06
C SER A 160 -6.19 9.68 15.51
N VAL A 161 -5.92 8.68 14.66
CA VAL A 161 -4.56 8.37 14.19
C VAL A 161 -4.12 9.39 13.14
N PRO A 162 -3.00 10.11 13.35
CA PRO A 162 -2.43 10.96 12.32
C PRO A 162 -2.01 10.15 11.09
N LEU A 163 -2.28 10.66 9.89
CA LEU A 163 -1.79 10.02 8.65
C LEU A 163 -0.26 9.90 8.67
N SER A 164 0.41 10.92 9.24
CA SER A 164 1.86 10.92 9.43
C SER A 164 2.38 9.75 10.26
N PHE A 165 1.65 9.33 11.30
CA PHE A 165 2.03 8.20 12.14
C PHE A 165 1.94 6.89 11.37
N ALA A 166 0.83 6.66 10.67
CA ALA A 166 0.65 5.43 9.89
C ALA A 166 1.67 5.31 8.75
N VAL A 167 1.91 6.40 8.02
CA VAL A 167 2.90 6.45 6.94
C VAL A 167 4.33 6.29 7.48
N ALA A 168 4.65 6.91 8.62
CA ALA A 168 5.96 6.74 9.27
C ALA A 168 6.18 5.30 9.74
N ALA A 169 5.16 4.66 10.34
CA ALA A 169 5.20 3.25 10.72
C ALA A 169 5.38 2.33 9.51
N SER A 170 4.62 2.56 8.45
CA SER A 170 4.73 1.82 7.19
C SER A 170 6.08 2.00 6.49
N SER A 171 6.80 3.09 6.76
CA SER A 171 8.11 3.41 6.16
C SER A 171 9.30 3.17 7.09
N ALA A 172 9.09 2.59 8.28
CA ALA A 172 10.12 2.44 9.31
C ALA A 172 11.07 1.26 9.01
N VAL A 173 11.91 1.42 7.98
CA VAL A 173 12.89 0.39 7.57
C VAL A 173 13.84 0.09 8.73
N PRO A 174 13.98 -1.19 9.16
CA PRO A 174 14.90 -1.56 10.23
C PRO A 174 16.32 -1.05 9.98
N ILE A 175 17.08 -0.84 11.06
CA ILE A 175 18.42 -0.24 11.08
C ILE A 175 18.45 1.24 10.72
N ALA A 176 17.81 1.67 9.63
CA ALA A 176 17.77 3.08 9.24
C ALA A 176 16.84 3.90 10.15
N LEU A 177 15.70 3.31 10.50
CA LEU A 177 14.64 3.92 11.28
C LEU A 177 14.33 3.07 12.53
N SER A 178 13.56 3.65 13.47
CA SER A 178 13.16 2.97 14.71
C SER A 178 11.72 2.46 14.58
N PRO A 179 11.33 1.36 15.25
CA PRO A 179 9.92 0.98 15.29
C PRO A 179 9.05 2.10 15.90
N LEU A 180 7.79 2.21 15.46
CA LEU A 180 6.77 3.00 16.17
C LEU A 180 5.92 2.06 17.00
N THR A 181 5.50 2.52 18.18
CA THR A 181 4.83 1.65 19.15
C THR A 181 3.39 2.09 19.34
N LEU A 182 2.47 1.14 19.18
CA LEU A 182 1.08 1.27 19.62
C LEU A 182 0.89 0.56 20.96
N LYS A 183 0.02 1.10 21.80
CA LYS A 183 -0.44 0.43 23.01
C LYS A 183 -1.70 -0.36 22.70
N ASN A 184 -1.76 -1.58 23.20
CA ASN A 184 -2.93 -2.44 23.09
C ASN A 184 -3.85 -2.21 24.29
N TYR A 185 -5.08 -1.75 24.02
CA TYR A 185 -6.09 -1.47 25.04
C TYR A 185 -7.18 -2.55 25.09
N SER A 186 -6.95 -3.75 24.52
CA SER A 186 -7.97 -4.81 24.45
C SER A 186 -8.52 -5.27 25.81
N SER A 187 -7.82 -5.02 26.90
CA SER A 187 -8.31 -5.23 28.28
C SER A 187 -9.31 -4.18 28.76
N SER A 188 -9.48 -3.07 28.05
CA SER A 188 -10.26 -1.88 28.46
C SER A 188 -11.61 -1.74 27.75
N CYS A 189 -11.93 -2.61 26.80
CA CYS A 189 -13.23 -2.60 26.12
C CYS A 189 -13.79 -4.00 25.88
N ALA A 190 -15.12 -4.09 25.74
CA ALA A 190 -15.76 -5.32 25.30
C ALA A 190 -15.38 -5.57 23.84
N GLN A 191 -14.91 -6.78 23.53
CA GLN A 191 -14.36 -7.09 22.22
C GLN A 191 -15.46 -7.03 21.15
N PRO A 192 -15.36 -6.11 20.17
CA PRO A 192 -16.44 -5.87 19.21
C PRO A 192 -16.40 -6.85 18.03
N VAL A 193 -15.30 -7.61 17.86
CA VAL A 193 -15.12 -8.54 16.75
C VAL A 193 -15.16 -9.97 17.27
N ASP A 194 -16.11 -10.76 16.75
CA ASP A 194 -16.11 -12.20 16.98
C ASP A 194 -14.99 -12.85 16.15
N VAL A 195 -13.87 -13.13 16.81
CA VAL A 195 -12.74 -13.90 16.24
C VAL A 195 -12.86 -15.39 16.62
N ALA A 196 -14.02 -15.81 17.16
CA ALA A 196 -14.24 -17.17 17.62
C ALA A 196 -14.33 -18.15 16.44
N ALA A 197 -13.58 -19.24 16.61
CA ALA A 197 -13.62 -20.51 15.88
C ALA A 197 -14.28 -20.51 14.50
N SER A 198 -13.68 -19.82 13.52
CA SER A 198 -13.89 -20.21 12.13
C SER A 198 -13.25 -21.58 11.92
N ASN A 199 -14.04 -22.59 11.56
CA ASN A 199 -13.57 -23.84 10.97
C ASN A 199 -13.05 -23.58 9.55
N ALA A 200 -12.20 -22.56 9.39
CA ALA A 200 -11.63 -22.21 8.11
C ALA A 200 -10.76 -23.37 7.65
N SER A 201 -11.19 -24.03 6.57
CA SER A 201 -10.41 -25.10 5.93
C SER A 201 -9.12 -24.55 5.31
N ALA A 202 -9.12 -23.27 4.92
CA ALA A 202 -7.97 -22.61 4.32
C ALA A 202 -6.92 -22.23 5.36
N TYR A 203 -5.72 -22.79 5.21
CA TYR A 203 -4.55 -22.56 6.07
C TYR A 203 -4.28 -21.06 6.32
N ARG A 204 -4.38 -20.22 5.28
CA ARG A 204 -4.11 -18.78 5.36
C ARG A 204 -5.10 -18.03 6.24
N VAL A 205 -6.38 -18.36 6.16
CA VAL A 205 -7.41 -17.79 7.02
C VAL A 205 -7.14 -18.17 8.47
N ARG A 206 -6.70 -19.41 8.74
CA ARG A 206 -6.31 -19.83 10.09
C ARG A 206 -5.17 -18.99 10.64
N LEU A 207 -4.10 -18.79 9.88
CA LEU A 207 -2.98 -17.93 10.28
C LEU A 207 -3.42 -16.48 10.56
N LEU A 208 -4.28 -15.91 9.72
CA LEU A 208 -4.85 -14.58 9.94
C LEU A 208 -5.65 -14.51 11.25
N LEU A 209 -6.48 -15.51 11.53
CA LEU A 209 -7.30 -15.51 12.75
C LEU A 209 -6.45 -15.76 14.01
N GLU A 210 -5.44 -16.61 13.91
CA GLU A 210 -4.47 -16.83 15.01
C GLU A 210 -3.74 -15.53 15.34
N SER A 211 -3.22 -14.80 14.34
CA SER A 211 -2.57 -13.51 14.56
C SER A 211 -3.54 -12.48 15.17
N GLN A 212 -4.78 -12.41 14.66
CA GLN A 212 -5.82 -11.51 15.17
C GLN A 212 -6.18 -11.77 16.64
N ARG A 213 -6.28 -13.04 17.04
CA ARG A 213 -6.57 -13.41 18.44
C ARG A 213 -5.51 -12.92 19.41
N THR A 214 -4.24 -12.86 18.99
CA THR A 214 -3.17 -12.38 19.88
C THR A 214 -3.37 -10.91 20.29
N TYR A 215 -4.01 -10.09 19.45
CA TYR A 215 -4.31 -8.69 19.77
C TYR A 215 -5.39 -8.56 20.86
N LEU A 216 -6.25 -9.56 21.03
CA LEU A 216 -7.28 -9.58 22.08
C LEU A 216 -6.68 -9.81 23.49
N ASN A 217 -5.40 -10.15 23.59
CA ASN A 217 -4.73 -10.42 24.86
C ASN A 217 -3.72 -9.31 25.21
N ALA A 218 -4.22 -8.14 25.64
CA ALA A 218 -3.37 -7.02 26.09
C ALA A 218 -2.48 -7.35 27.29
N SER A 219 -2.82 -8.38 28.09
CA SER A 219 -2.00 -8.81 29.23
C SER A 219 -0.68 -9.44 28.78
N GLU A 220 -0.70 -10.24 27.72
CA GLU A 220 0.51 -10.84 27.13
C GLU A 220 1.14 -9.96 26.06
N ARG A 221 0.34 -9.14 25.35
CA ARG A 221 0.79 -8.25 24.28
C ARG A 221 0.33 -6.81 24.51
N PRO A 222 0.88 -6.11 25.52
CA PRO A 222 0.47 -4.73 25.85
C PRO A 222 0.96 -3.70 24.82
N TYR A 223 1.97 -4.03 24.02
CA TYR A 223 2.57 -3.14 23.03
C TYR A 223 2.72 -3.84 21.67
N ILE A 224 2.60 -3.06 20.61
CA ILE A 224 2.72 -3.51 19.22
C ILE A 224 3.78 -2.62 18.58
N HIS A 225 4.89 -3.22 18.16
CA HIS A 225 6.00 -2.51 17.53
C HIS A 225 5.90 -2.65 16.01
N LEU A 226 5.69 -1.53 15.34
CA LEU A 226 5.50 -1.46 13.90
C LEU A 226 6.79 -1.04 13.20
N VAL A 227 7.14 -1.79 12.16
CA VAL A 227 8.22 -1.47 11.22
C VAL A 227 7.68 -1.44 9.78
N ASP A 228 8.55 -1.16 8.82
CA ASP A 228 8.20 -1.05 7.40
C ASP A 228 7.29 -2.19 6.93
N GLY A 229 6.20 -1.85 6.25
CA GLY A 229 5.21 -2.82 5.77
C GLY A 229 5.73 -3.77 4.69
N GLY A 230 6.82 -3.37 4.02
CA GLY A 230 7.50 -4.15 2.99
C GLY A 230 8.01 -5.50 3.47
N LEU A 231 8.19 -5.68 4.77
CA LEU A 231 8.70 -6.94 5.35
C LEU A 231 7.66 -8.05 5.36
N ALA A 232 6.39 -7.72 5.60
CA ALA A 232 5.31 -8.70 5.62
C ALA A 232 4.54 -8.76 4.30
N ASP A 233 4.26 -7.60 3.70
CA ASP A 233 3.47 -7.48 2.48
C ASP A 233 3.80 -6.17 1.75
N ASN A 234 4.80 -6.22 0.88
CA ASN A 234 5.25 -5.05 0.12
C ASN A 234 4.20 -4.47 -0.83
N LEU A 235 3.16 -5.22 -1.19
CA LEU A 235 2.09 -4.72 -2.06
C LEU A 235 0.86 -4.26 -1.30
N GLY A 236 0.71 -4.60 -0.01
CA GLY A 236 -0.49 -4.32 0.77
C GLY A 236 -1.75 -5.03 0.24
N LEU A 237 -1.57 -6.16 -0.46
CA LEU A 237 -2.64 -6.94 -1.09
C LEU A 237 -2.92 -8.26 -0.38
N ARG A 238 -1.93 -8.84 0.30
CA ARG A 238 -2.04 -10.17 0.91
C ARG A 238 -3.16 -10.20 1.95
N SER A 239 -3.19 -9.19 2.80
CA SER A 239 -4.23 -9.02 3.82
C SER A 239 -5.62 -8.81 3.22
N LEU A 240 -5.75 -8.09 2.10
CA LEU A 240 -7.02 -7.96 1.36
C LEU A 240 -7.52 -9.31 0.86
N LEU A 241 -6.62 -10.13 0.30
CA LEU A 241 -6.93 -11.48 -0.18
C LEU A 241 -7.31 -12.43 0.96
N ASP A 242 -6.52 -12.44 2.04
CA ASP A 242 -6.78 -13.27 3.23
C ASP A 242 -8.12 -12.92 3.87
N ARG A 243 -8.44 -11.62 3.97
CA ARG A 243 -9.72 -11.14 4.54
C ARG A 243 -10.91 -11.48 3.65
N SER A 244 -10.80 -11.29 2.34
CA SER A 244 -11.86 -11.69 1.42
C SER A 244 -12.19 -13.17 1.57
N GLN A 245 -11.17 -14.03 1.73
CA GLN A 245 -11.38 -15.44 1.98
C GLN A 245 -11.98 -15.71 3.37
N ALA A 246 -11.49 -15.04 4.41
CA ALA A 246 -11.96 -15.18 5.79
C ALA A 246 -13.43 -14.78 5.97
N GLU A 247 -13.89 -13.76 5.23
CA GLU A 247 -15.27 -13.31 5.28
C GLU A 247 -16.23 -14.23 4.51
N GLY A 248 -15.72 -15.20 3.73
CA GLY A 248 -16.54 -16.14 2.96
C GLY A 248 -16.65 -15.79 1.48
N GLY A 249 -15.64 -15.12 0.93
CA GLY A 249 -15.46 -14.88 -0.50
C GLY A 249 -15.72 -13.45 -0.95
N LEU A 250 -15.41 -13.19 -2.23
CA LEU A 250 -15.44 -11.84 -2.83
C LEU A 250 -16.78 -11.14 -2.67
N ARG A 251 -17.89 -11.83 -2.94
CA ARG A 251 -19.25 -11.25 -2.87
C ARG A 251 -19.55 -10.65 -1.50
N ARG A 252 -19.16 -11.30 -0.41
CA ARG A 252 -19.46 -10.81 0.94
C ARG A 252 -18.54 -9.67 1.35
N ALA A 253 -17.28 -9.70 0.94
CA ALA A 253 -16.33 -8.62 1.16
C ALA A 253 -16.80 -7.32 0.49
N VAL A 254 -17.29 -7.42 -0.74
CA VAL A 254 -17.66 -6.27 -1.57
C VAL A 254 -19.05 -5.71 -1.24
N ARG A 255 -19.99 -6.54 -0.78
CA ARG A 255 -21.31 -6.08 -0.30
C ARG A 255 -21.25 -5.02 0.81
N ARG A 256 -20.17 -4.98 1.58
CA ARG A 256 -19.98 -3.98 2.63
C ARG A 256 -19.45 -2.65 2.11
N MET A 257 -19.02 -2.60 0.85
CA MET A 257 -18.35 -1.45 0.24
C MET A 257 -19.26 -0.65 -0.69
N THR A 258 -20.25 -1.30 -1.32
CA THR A 258 -21.18 -0.62 -2.23
C THR A 258 -22.55 -1.28 -2.23
N ASP A 259 -23.59 -0.45 -2.31
CA ASP A 259 -24.98 -0.86 -2.51
C ASP A 259 -25.32 -0.99 -4.01
N ALA A 260 -24.45 -0.49 -4.90
CA ALA A 260 -24.66 -0.52 -6.34
C ALA A 260 -24.05 -1.79 -6.97
N PRO A 261 -24.73 -2.42 -7.94
CA PRO A 261 -24.19 -3.58 -8.65
C PRO A 261 -22.88 -3.23 -9.38
N ILE A 262 -21.83 -3.99 -9.11
CA ILE A 262 -20.52 -3.80 -9.74
C ILE A 262 -20.51 -4.47 -11.10
N GLN A 263 -20.34 -3.65 -12.14
CA GLN A 263 -20.14 -4.12 -13.50
C GLN A 263 -18.66 -4.40 -13.81
N LYS A 264 -17.74 -3.64 -13.22
CA LYS A 264 -16.29 -3.82 -13.39
C LYS A 264 -15.58 -3.65 -12.06
N MET A 265 -14.83 -4.69 -11.70
CA MET A 265 -13.86 -4.65 -10.61
C MET A 265 -12.46 -4.61 -11.21
N VAL A 266 -11.70 -3.57 -10.91
CA VAL A 266 -10.34 -3.36 -11.42
C VAL A 266 -9.39 -3.33 -10.24
N ILE A 267 -8.35 -4.15 -10.27
CA ILE A 267 -7.27 -4.15 -9.28
C ILE A 267 -5.97 -3.81 -10.00
N ILE A 268 -5.35 -2.70 -9.66
CA ILE A 268 -4.06 -2.26 -10.20
C ILE A 268 -3.00 -2.45 -9.12
N ALA A 269 -2.11 -3.42 -9.31
CA ALA A 269 -0.99 -3.70 -8.42
C ALA A 269 0.28 -3.05 -8.95
N VAL A 270 0.78 -2.01 -8.27
CA VAL A 270 1.96 -1.25 -8.66
C VAL A 270 3.16 -1.71 -7.85
N ASN A 271 4.12 -2.35 -8.52
CA ASN A 271 5.36 -2.84 -7.92
C ASN A 271 6.56 -2.00 -8.39
N ALA A 272 7.13 -1.22 -7.47
CA ALA A 272 8.33 -0.39 -7.67
C ALA A 272 9.58 -0.95 -6.98
N GLU A 273 9.56 -2.24 -6.67
CA GLU A 273 10.68 -2.94 -6.05
C GLU A 273 11.93 -2.93 -6.94
N ARG A 274 13.09 -2.77 -6.30
CA ARG A 274 14.40 -2.71 -6.95
C ARG A 274 15.11 -4.06 -6.95
N ASP A 275 16.24 -4.13 -7.65
CA ASP A 275 17.19 -5.23 -7.44
C ASP A 275 18.01 -4.99 -6.16
N PRO A 276 18.47 -6.06 -5.47
CA PRO A 276 19.45 -5.94 -4.38
C PRO A 276 20.66 -5.12 -4.82
N THR A 277 21.23 -4.33 -3.91
CA THR A 277 22.33 -3.41 -4.27
C THR A 277 23.57 -4.21 -4.67
N ASP A 278 23.85 -5.25 -3.89
CA ASP A 278 25.03 -6.07 -4.01
C ASP A 278 24.65 -7.46 -4.52
N ARG A 279 25.32 -7.91 -5.59
CA ARG A 279 25.24 -9.28 -6.07
C ARG A 279 26.17 -10.18 -5.27
N ILE A 280 25.81 -10.41 -4.02
CA ILE A 280 26.57 -11.27 -3.09
C ILE A 280 26.73 -12.70 -3.61
N ASP A 281 25.86 -13.13 -4.52
CA ASP A 281 25.90 -14.41 -5.23
C ASP A 281 27.02 -14.50 -6.28
N THR A 282 27.66 -13.39 -6.62
CA THR A 282 28.78 -13.32 -7.58
C THR A 282 30.15 -13.21 -6.93
N GLN A 283 30.19 -13.17 -5.60
CA GLN A 283 31.42 -13.04 -4.82
C GLN A 283 31.60 -14.26 -3.92
N SER A 284 32.85 -14.73 -3.76
CA SER A 284 33.18 -15.82 -2.83
C SER A 284 33.44 -15.33 -1.40
N GLU A 285 33.52 -14.01 -1.21
CA GLU A 285 33.76 -13.38 0.09
C GLU A 285 32.51 -13.48 0.97
N VAL A 286 32.71 -13.64 2.27
CA VAL A 286 31.61 -13.70 3.23
C VAL A 286 30.91 -12.33 3.26
N PRO A 287 29.59 -12.25 3.01
CA PRO A 287 28.88 -10.98 3.02
C PRO A 287 28.97 -10.27 4.39
N GLY A 288 29.21 -8.96 4.36
CA GLY A 288 29.22 -8.13 5.57
C GLY A 288 27.82 -7.98 6.19
N THR A 289 27.75 -7.53 7.45
CA THR A 289 26.47 -7.45 8.20
C THR A 289 25.40 -6.60 7.50
N LEU A 290 25.77 -5.46 6.90
CA LEU A 290 24.82 -4.62 6.16
C LEU A 290 24.33 -5.28 4.87
N GLN A 291 25.20 -6.04 4.19
CA GLN A 291 24.84 -6.78 2.98
C GLN A 291 23.86 -7.91 3.28
N VAL A 292 24.08 -8.62 4.41
CA VAL A 292 23.14 -9.64 4.91
C VAL A 292 21.78 -9.01 5.20
N VAL A 293 21.75 -7.86 5.86
CA VAL A 293 20.48 -7.19 6.17
C VAL A 293 19.78 -6.70 4.90
N ASP A 294 20.49 -6.08 3.96
CA ASP A 294 19.91 -5.65 2.66
C ASP A 294 19.31 -6.85 1.91
N ALA A 295 20.03 -7.96 1.84
CA ALA A 295 19.56 -9.20 1.21
C ALA A 295 18.33 -9.80 1.91
N LEU A 296 18.28 -9.76 3.24
CA LEU A 296 17.12 -10.23 4.00
C LEU A 296 15.90 -9.33 3.79
N LEU A 297 16.04 -8.00 3.89
CA LEU A 297 14.93 -7.07 3.78
C LEU A 297 14.38 -6.99 2.34
N PHE A 298 15.26 -6.90 1.33
CA PHE A 298 14.85 -6.66 -0.05
C PHE A 298 14.90 -7.90 -0.94
N GLY A 299 15.83 -8.82 -0.71
CA GLY A 299 15.91 -10.06 -1.49
C GLY A 299 14.76 -11.03 -1.16
N THR A 300 14.51 -11.28 0.13
CA THR A 300 13.39 -12.16 0.52
C THR A 300 12.03 -11.49 0.34
N GLY A 301 11.96 -10.17 0.55
CA GLY A 301 10.79 -9.35 0.24
C GLY A 301 10.37 -9.46 -1.22
N ALA A 302 11.32 -9.48 -2.15
CA ALA A 302 11.01 -9.63 -3.58
C ALA A 302 10.35 -10.96 -3.93
N ARG A 303 10.80 -12.05 -3.29
CA ARG A 303 10.14 -13.35 -3.45
C ARG A 303 8.72 -13.33 -2.88
N ALA A 304 8.53 -12.80 -1.67
CA ALA A 304 7.19 -12.69 -1.07
C ALA A 304 6.23 -11.82 -1.89
N THR A 305 6.76 -10.76 -2.52
CA THR A 305 6.03 -9.89 -3.46
C THR A 305 5.55 -10.69 -4.67
N GLN A 306 6.42 -11.50 -5.29
CA GLN A 306 6.06 -12.38 -6.41
C GLN A 306 5.00 -13.41 -6.01
N GLU A 307 5.17 -14.08 -4.86
CA GLU A 307 4.20 -15.03 -4.34
C GLU A 307 2.82 -14.37 -4.14
N THR A 308 2.78 -13.13 -3.66
CA THR A 308 1.53 -12.35 -3.49
C THR A 308 0.87 -12.01 -4.83
N LEU A 309 1.65 -11.69 -5.87
CA LEU A 309 1.12 -11.42 -7.22
C LEU A 309 0.56 -12.67 -7.89
N GLU A 310 1.24 -13.81 -7.81
CA GLU A 310 0.70 -15.07 -8.35
C GLU A 310 -0.56 -15.48 -7.62
N LEU A 311 -0.56 -15.32 -6.30
CA LEU A 311 -1.73 -15.58 -5.50
C LEU A 311 -2.91 -14.67 -5.86
N LEU A 312 -2.67 -13.38 -6.13
CA LEU A 312 -3.70 -12.48 -6.65
C LEU A 312 -4.25 -12.99 -7.98
N ARG A 313 -3.38 -13.42 -8.90
CA ARG A 313 -3.78 -13.95 -10.21
C ARG A 313 -4.65 -15.19 -10.08
N ASP A 314 -4.24 -16.17 -9.27
CA ASP A 314 -5.00 -17.39 -9.01
C ASP A 314 -6.36 -17.09 -8.37
N THR A 315 -6.36 -16.18 -7.39
CA THR A 315 -7.58 -15.76 -6.70
C THR A 315 -8.54 -15.05 -7.66
N ALA A 316 -8.03 -14.16 -8.52
CA ALA A 316 -8.83 -13.47 -9.53
C ALA A 316 -9.37 -14.43 -10.59
N GLN A 317 -8.63 -15.46 -10.99
CA GLN A 317 -9.13 -16.51 -11.87
C GLN A 317 -10.27 -17.30 -11.22
N ASN A 318 -10.16 -17.62 -9.93
CA ASN A 318 -11.24 -18.25 -9.16
C ASN A 318 -12.49 -17.36 -9.13
N TRP A 319 -12.34 -16.08 -8.80
CA TRP A 319 -13.47 -15.14 -8.80
C TRP A 319 -14.13 -14.99 -10.17
N ARG A 320 -13.34 -14.94 -11.26
CA ARG A 320 -13.89 -14.92 -12.62
C ARG A 320 -14.70 -16.18 -12.94
N ARG A 321 -14.26 -17.36 -12.47
CA ARG A 321 -15.03 -18.61 -12.63
C ARG A 321 -16.32 -18.59 -11.81
N GLU A 322 -16.28 -18.10 -10.58
CA GLU A 322 -17.45 -17.95 -9.71
C GLU A 322 -18.49 -16.96 -10.25
N LEU A 323 -18.05 -15.87 -10.90
CA LEU A 323 -18.97 -14.93 -11.55
C LEU A 323 -19.66 -15.56 -12.76
N ARG A 324 -18.95 -16.39 -13.55
CA ARG A 324 -19.52 -17.08 -14.71
C ARG A 324 -20.50 -18.19 -14.33
N ASN A 325 -20.19 -18.93 -13.27
CA ASN A 325 -20.95 -20.13 -12.88
C ASN A 325 -22.13 -19.83 -11.95
N SER A 326 -22.20 -18.62 -11.38
CA SER A 326 -23.25 -18.24 -10.44
C SER A 326 -23.83 -16.89 -10.87
N SER A 327 -24.95 -16.93 -11.60
CA SER A 327 -25.86 -15.80 -11.67
C SER A 327 -26.47 -15.63 -10.28
N GLY A 328 -25.93 -14.71 -9.48
CA GLY A 328 -26.50 -14.50 -8.17
C GLY A 328 -27.97 -14.07 -8.28
N GLY A 329 -28.74 -14.41 -7.25
CA GLY A 329 -30.14 -14.01 -7.17
C GLY A 329 -30.30 -12.48 -7.20
N ALA A 330 -31.53 -11.98 -7.08
CA ALA A 330 -31.91 -10.57 -7.23
C ALA A 330 -31.16 -9.55 -6.33
N ASN A 331 -30.27 -10.01 -5.45
CA ASN A 331 -29.47 -9.18 -4.54
C ASN A 331 -27.96 -9.41 -4.71
N ASP A 332 -27.43 -9.93 -5.83
CA ASP A 332 -25.97 -10.09 -6.03
C ASP A 332 -25.26 -8.71 -6.10
N PRO A 333 -24.15 -8.49 -5.37
CA PRO A 333 -23.34 -7.27 -5.51
C PRO A 333 -22.71 -7.09 -6.90
N PHE A 334 -22.69 -8.13 -7.74
CA PHE A 334 -22.17 -8.06 -9.11
C PHE A 334 -23.29 -8.08 -10.14
N ALA A 335 -23.13 -7.26 -11.18
CA ALA A 335 -23.99 -7.32 -12.35
C ALA A 335 -23.84 -8.67 -13.09
N PRO A 336 -24.86 -9.13 -13.84
CA PRO A 336 -24.80 -10.41 -14.56
C PRO A 336 -23.63 -10.53 -15.56
N ASP A 337 -23.18 -9.41 -16.12
CA ASP A 337 -22.07 -9.30 -17.08
C ASP A 337 -20.77 -8.78 -16.43
N ALA A 338 -20.65 -8.87 -15.10
CA ALA A 338 -19.54 -8.30 -14.36
C ALA A 338 -18.17 -8.86 -14.80
N GLN A 339 -17.18 -7.97 -14.87
CA GLN A 339 -15.81 -8.32 -15.27
C GLN A 339 -14.82 -7.96 -14.16
N ILE A 340 -13.85 -8.85 -13.94
CA ILE A 340 -12.72 -8.60 -13.04
C ILE A 340 -11.45 -8.41 -13.87
N HIS A 341 -10.80 -7.27 -13.72
CA HIS A 341 -9.53 -6.91 -14.35
C HIS A 341 -8.45 -6.81 -13.28
N VAL A 342 -7.31 -7.46 -13.53
CA VAL A 342 -6.11 -7.35 -12.67
C VAL A 342 -5.00 -6.84 -13.56
N VAL A 343 -4.47 -5.66 -13.24
CA VAL A 343 -3.43 -4.97 -13.99
C VAL A 343 -2.19 -4.93 -13.10
N ASN A 344 -1.14 -5.61 -13.53
CA ASN A 344 0.13 -5.59 -12.83
C ASN A 344 1.04 -4.55 -13.50
N VAL A 345 1.45 -3.54 -12.74
CA VAL A 345 2.36 -2.49 -13.20
C VAL A 345 3.68 -2.67 -12.47
N ASN A 346 4.63 -3.35 -13.11
CA ASN A 346 5.92 -3.64 -12.49
C ASN A 346 7.01 -2.76 -13.08
N LEU A 347 7.84 -2.15 -12.25
CA LEU A 347 9.02 -1.40 -12.68
C LEU A 347 9.96 -2.26 -13.54
N ARG A 348 9.97 -3.58 -13.32
CA ARG A 348 10.71 -4.57 -14.12
C ARG A 348 10.18 -4.74 -15.55
N ASP A 349 9.00 -4.20 -15.85
CA ASP A 349 8.38 -4.24 -17.18
C ASP A 349 8.62 -2.93 -17.96
N ALA A 350 9.44 -2.01 -17.43
CA ALA A 350 9.88 -0.83 -18.18
C ALA A 350 10.51 -1.24 -19.54
N PRO A 351 10.06 -0.65 -20.66
CA PRO A 351 10.29 -1.23 -21.99
C PRO A 351 11.75 -1.11 -22.45
N GLU A 352 12.42 0.03 -22.19
CA GLU A 352 13.82 0.18 -22.57
C GLU A 352 14.74 -0.55 -21.59
N LEU A 353 15.51 -1.53 -22.07
CA LEU A 353 16.40 -2.36 -21.23
C LEU A 353 17.38 -1.53 -20.38
N ALA A 354 18.04 -0.55 -21.00
CA ALA A 354 19.02 0.30 -20.31
C ALA A 354 18.36 1.19 -19.25
N GLU A 355 17.20 1.77 -19.57
CA GLU A 355 16.43 2.57 -18.62
C GLU A 355 15.95 1.71 -17.46
N ARG A 356 15.38 0.54 -17.73
CA ARG A 356 14.96 -0.42 -16.71
C ARG A 356 16.10 -0.79 -15.76
N GLN A 357 17.28 -1.12 -16.28
CA GLN A 357 18.44 -1.47 -15.46
C GLN A 357 18.91 -0.30 -14.60
N PHE A 358 18.78 0.93 -15.08
CA PHE A 358 19.06 2.13 -14.31
C PHE A 358 18.02 2.31 -13.18
N LEU A 359 16.73 2.28 -13.52
CA LEU A 359 15.64 2.47 -12.58
C LEU A 359 15.65 1.44 -11.43
N LEU A 360 15.98 0.19 -11.74
CA LEU A 360 16.09 -0.90 -10.76
C LEU A 360 17.29 -0.75 -9.80
N LYS A 361 18.22 0.17 -10.07
CA LYS A 361 19.36 0.46 -9.19
C LYS A 361 19.16 1.70 -8.33
N ILE A 362 18.12 2.49 -8.59
CA ILE A 362 17.80 3.66 -7.75
C ILE A 362 17.57 3.16 -6.32
N PRO A 363 18.30 3.68 -5.31
CA PRO A 363 18.23 3.15 -3.95
C PRO A 363 16.87 3.43 -3.30
N THR A 364 16.56 2.68 -2.26
CA THR A 364 15.43 2.99 -1.37
C THR A 364 15.87 4.11 -0.43
N ALA A 365 15.38 5.32 -0.65
CA ALA A 365 15.70 6.53 0.10
C ALA A 365 14.47 7.45 0.20
N PHE A 366 14.49 8.45 1.09
CA PHE A 366 13.41 9.45 1.16
C PHE A 366 13.58 10.60 0.17
N SER A 367 14.75 10.70 -0.46
CA SER A 367 15.01 11.63 -1.56
C SER A 367 15.90 10.96 -2.60
N ILE A 368 15.63 11.28 -3.86
CA ILE A 368 16.37 10.84 -5.02
C ILE A 368 16.54 12.04 -5.96
N PRO A 369 17.56 12.06 -6.84
CA PRO A 369 17.78 13.15 -7.77
C PRO A 369 16.51 13.50 -8.58
N ALA A 370 16.28 14.78 -8.84
CA ALA A 370 15.09 15.24 -9.57
C ALA A 370 14.97 14.60 -10.97
N ALA A 371 16.10 14.30 -11.62
CA ALA A 371 16.11 13.58 -12.89
C ALA A 371 15.58 12.14 -12.75
N ASP A 372 15.94 11.46 -11.66
CA ASP A 372 15.48 10.09 -11.35
C ASP A 372 13.98 10.09 -11.05
N VAL A 373 13.48 11.11 -10.32
CA VAL A 373 12.05 11.33 -10.11
C VAL A 373 11.32 11.41 -11.45
N SER A 374 11.77 12.29 -12.36
CA SER A 374 11.13 12.44 -13.66
C SER A 374 11.12 11.14 -14.47
N ARG A 375 12.24 10.40 -14.48
CA ARG A 375 12.34 9.09 -15.16
C ARG A 375 11.38 8.04 -14.59
N LEU A 376 11.20 8.00 -13.27
CA LEU A 376 10.30 7.07 -12.59
C LEU A 376 8.83 7.39 -12.83
N ILE A 377 8.46 8.68 -12.80
CA ILE A 377 7.10 9.14 -13.12
C ILE A 377 6.75 8.73 -14.55
N ASP A 378 7.65 9.02 -15.48
CA ASP A 378 7.54 8.63 -16.89
C ASP A 378 7.38 7.11 -17.06
N ALA A 379 8.24 6.33 -16.38
CA ALA A 379 8.20 4.88 -16.43
C ALA A 379 6.87 4.33 -15.89
N GLY A 380 6.35 4.86 -14.78
CA GLY A 380 5.06 4.45 -14.22
C GLY A 380 3.92 4.62 -15.21
N GLY A 381 3.84 5.78 -15.85
CA GLY A 381 2.83 6.04 -16.89
C GLY A 381 2.99 5.15 -18.12
N ARG A 382 4.23 4.95 -18.61
CA ARG A 382 4.50 4.10 -19.77
C ARG A 382 4.16 2.63 -19.52
N VAL A 383 4.58 2.07 -18.38
CA VAL A 383 4.31 0.66 -18.04
C VAL A 383 2.80 0.43 -17.93
N LEU A 384 2.05 1.33 -17.30
CA LEU A 384 0.59 1.22 -17.23
C LEU A 384 -0.04 1.22 -18.63
N ARG A 385 0.28 2.23 -19.47
CA ARG A 385 -0.33 2.37 -20.81
C ARG A 385 0.02 1.21 -21.75
N ASN A 386 1.20 0.62 -21.58
CA ASN A 386 1.67 -0.51 -22.37
C ASN A 386 1.21 -1.87 -21.83
N SER A 387 0.59 -1.94 -20.63
CA SER A 387 0.08 -3.19 -20.09
C SER A 387 -1.05 -3.75 -20.97
N PRO A 388 -0.95 -5.02 -21.42
CA PRO A 388 -2.02 -5.68 -22.18
C PRO A 388 -3.35 -5.71 -21.41
N GLU A 389 -3.30 -5.91 -20.10
CA GLU A 389 -4.48 -5.94 -19.22
C GLU A 389 -5.13 -4.57 -19.12
N PHE A 390 -4.33 -3.50 -19.02
CA PHE A 390 -4.86 -2.14 -19.01
C PHE A 390 -5.48 -1.77 -20.36
N GLN A 391 -4.85 -2.15 -21.47
CA GLN A 391 -5.42 -1.94 -22.81
C GLN A 391 -6.72 -2.73 -23.02
N ALA A 392 -6.81 -3.95 -22.49
CA ALA A 392 -8.04 -4.72 -22.50
C ALA A 392 -9.14 -4.05 -21.67
N LEU A 393 -8.79 -3.51 -20.50
CA LEU A 393 -9.71 -2.71 -19.68
C LEU A 393 -10.22 -1.49 -20.46
N MET A 394 -9.33 -0.72 -21.10
CA MET A 394 -9.71 0.48 -21.87
C MET A 394 -10.68 0.15 -23.01
N LYS A 395 -10.40 -0.92 -23.76
CA LYS A 395 -11.31 -1.43 -24.79
C LYS A 395 -12.67 -1.79 -24.21
N SER A 396 -12.69 -2.44 -23.04
CA SER A 396 -13.92 -2.85 -22.36
C SER A 396 -14.74 -1.68 -21.80
N LEU A 397 -14.11 -0.51 -21.59
CA LEU A 397 -14.75 0.72 -21.13
C LEU A 397 -15.18 1.64 -22.30
N GLY A 398 -14.88 1.26 -23.56
CA GLY A 398 -15.10 2.12 -24.72
C GLY A 398 -14.23 3.38 -24.69
N ALA A 399 -13.13 3.36 -23.95
CA ALA A 399 -12.22 4.49 -23.82
C ALA A 399 -11.27 4.58 -25.02
N VAL A 400 -11.02 5.79 -25.51
CA VAL A 400 -9.92 6.06 -26.45
C VAL A 400 -8.65 6.22 -25.61
N PRO A 401 -7.59 5.42 -25.82
CA PRO A 401 -6.35 5.57 -25.07
C PRO A 401 -5.77 6.98 -25.25
N ALA A 402 -5.28 7.61 -24.18
CA ALA A 402 -4.54 8.85 -24.27
C ALA A 402 -3.32 8.67 -25.19
N ALA A 403 -3.11 9.62 -26.10
CA ALA A 403 -1.97 9.60 -27.04
C ALA A 403 -0.63 9.58 -26.27
N PRO A 404 0.41 8.90 -26.82
CA PRO A 404 1.67 8.63 -26.14
C PRO A 404 2.42 9.87 -25.66
#